data_AF-A0A3B0PP00-F1
#
_entry.id   AF-A0A3B0PP00-F1
#
_cell.length_a   1.000
_cell.length_b   1.000
_cell.length_c   1.000
_cell.angle_alpha   90.00
_cell.angle_beta   90.00
_cell.angle_gamma   90.00
#
_symmetry.space_group_name_H-M   'P 1'
#
loop_
_entity.id
_entity.type
_entity.pdbx_description
1 polymer ?
#
loop_
_entity_poly.entity_id
_entity_poly.type
_entity_poly.pdbx_seq_one_letter_code
_entity_poly.pdbx_strand_id
1 'polypeptide(L)'
;MVYNPRSKKALELSSMGIRVNKEVLLKQLEESKQNERLELMFHKKLVNGELHQTIGGGIGQSRLCYFLLQKDHIGEVQASHW
;
A
#
# COMPACT_ATOMS: atom_id res chain seq x y z
N MET A 1 -2.03 -11.89 -2.24
CA MET A 1 -2.31 -12.19 -3.66
C MET A 1 -3.29 -13.35 -3.74
N VAL A 2 -4.11 -13.42 -4.78
CA VAL A 2 -5.01 -14.54 -5.08
C VAL A 2 -4.82 -14.98 -6.53
N TYR A 3 -5.20 -16.21 -6.88
CA TYR A 3 -5.29 -16.61 -8.28
C TYR A 3 -6.62 -16.15 -8.87
N ASN A 4 -6.61 -15.39 -9.97
CA ASN A 4 -7.81 -15.04 -10.69
C ASN A 4 -8.05 -16.05 -11.83
N PRO A 5 -9.09 -16.90 -11.76
CA PRO A 5 -9.37 -17.89 -12.80
C PRO A 5 -9.76 -17.24 -14.13
N ARG A 6 -10.38 -16.04 -14.11
CA ARG A 6 -10.81 -15.35 -15.32
C ARG A 6 -9.64 -14.92 -16.19
N SER A 7 -8.62 -14.30 -15.59
CA SER A 7 -7.39 -13.89 -16.29
C SER A 7 -6.26 -14.92 -16.25
N LYS A 8 -6.45 -16.03 -15.53
CA LYS A 8 -5.47 -17.10 -15.29
C LYS A 8 -4.13 -16.61 -14.73
N LYS A 9 -4.18 -15.55 -13.92
CA LYS A 9 -3.00 -14.85 -13.39
C LYS A 9 -3.16 -14.57 -11.90
N ALA A 10 -2.05 -14.28 -11.24
CA ALA A 10 -2.11 -13.77 -9.89
C ALA A 10 -2.65 -12.33 -9.88
N LEU A 11 -3.54 -12.05 -8.93
CA LEU A 11 -4.14 -10.75 -8.69
C LEU A 11 -3.80 -10.27 -7.28
N GLU A 12 -3.28 -9.06 -7.19
CA GLU A 12 -2.98 -8.39 -5.93
C GLU A 12 -4.19 -7.55 -5.50
N LEU A 13 -4.86 -7.99 -4.43
CA LEU A 13 -6.07 -7.34 -3.90
C LEU A 13 -5.78 -6.31 -2.80
N SER A 14 -4.65 -6.45 -2.11
CA SER A 14 -4.35 -5.65 -0.93
C SER A 14 -2.85 -5.65 -0.64
N SER A 15 -2.39 -4.52 -0.09
CA SER A 15 -1.09 -4.32 0.50
C SER A 15 -1.23 -3.73 1.90
N MET A 16 -0.70 -4.43 2.90
CA MET A 16 -0.83 -4.07 4.32
C MET A 16 0.44 -4.41 5.09
N GLY A 17 0.59 -3.83 6.28
CA GLY A 17 1.64 -4.22 7.21
C GLY A 17 1.61 -3.43 8.50
N ILE A 18 2.38 -3.91 9.46
CA ILE A 18 2.76 -3.16 10.66
C ILE A 18 3.53 -1.92 10.17
N ARG A 19 3.16 -0.74 10.66
CA ARG A 19 3.80 0.50 10.23
C ARG A 19 5.20 0.62 10.79
N VAL A 20 6.04 1.34 10.06
CA VAL A 20 7.43 1.56 10.43
C VAL A 20 7.52 2.26 11.79
N ASN A 21 8.44 1.80 12.64
CA ASN A 21 8.78 2.49 13.88
C ASN A 21 9.98 3.42 13.65
N LYS A 22 10.44 4.12 14.70
CA LYS A 22 11.56 5.06 14.62
C LYS A 22 12.82 4.42 14.05
N GLU A 23 13.21 3.27 14.58
CA GLU A 23 14.48 2.61 14.26
C GLU A 23 14.50 2.13 12.80
N VAL A 24 13.40 1.49 12.37
CA VAL A 24 13.29 1.02 10.99
C VAL A 24 13.13 2.19 10.02
N LEU A 25 12.48 3.30 10.40
CA LEU A 25 12.36 4.47 9.54
C LEU A 25 13.73 5.05 9.25
N LEU A 26 14.55 5.29 10.29
CA LEU A 26 15.91 5.82 10.14
C LEU A 26 16.76 4.91 9.25
N LYS A 27 16.69 3.59 9.49
CA LYS A 27 17.41 2.61 8.67
C LYS A 27 16.97 2.64 7.19
N GLN A 28 15.66 2.65 6.92
CA GLN A 28 15.15 2.65 5.55
C GLN A 28 15.42 3.96 4.82
N LEU A 29 15.44 5.10 5.51
CA LEU A 29 15.81 6.39 4.89
C LEU A 29 17.29 6.40 4.49
N GLU A 30 18.18 5.83 5.31
CA GLU A 30 19.59 5.68 4.95
C GLU A 30 19.75 4.75 3.73
N GLU A 31 19.14 3.56 3.77
CA GLU A 31 19.20 2.58 2.68
C GLU A 31 18.64 3.12 1.36
N SER A 32 17.59 3.95 1.44
CA SER A 32 16.98 4.59 0.26
C SER A 32 17.61 5.93 -0.12
N LYS A 33 18.59 6.44 0.66
CA LYS A 33 19.25 7.74 0.49
C LYS A 33 18.28 8.93 0.50
N GLN A 34 17.36 8.93 1.47
CA GLN A 34 16.29 9.92 1.61
C GLN A 34 16.25 10.61 2.98
N ASN A 35 17.41 10.76 3.63
CA ASN A 35 17.50 11.34 4.97
C ASN A 35 16.93 12.77 5.08
N GLU A 36 16.89 13.52 3.97
CA GLU A 36 16.26 14.84 3.91
C GLU A 36 14.77 14.79 4.30
N ARG A 37 14.10 13.63 4.16
CA ARG A 37 12.70 13.46 4.57
C ARG A 37 12.49 13.55 6.08
N LEU A 38 13.55 13.41 6.89
CA LEU A 38 13.49 13.66 8.34
C LEU A 38 13.09 15.09 8.66
N GLU A 39 13.22 16.03 7.71
CA GLU A 39 12.75 17.40 7.90
C GLU A 39 11.23 17.57 7.79
N LEU A 40 10.54 16.60 7.18
CA LEU A 40 9.10 16.62 6.98
C LEU A 40 8.36 16.37 8.29
N MET A 41 7.24 17.08 8.46
CA MET A 41 6.42 17.06 9.69
C MET A 41 6.12 15.65 10.20
N PHE A 42 5.66 14.74 9.32
CA PHE A 42 5.30 13.38 9.73
C PHE A 42 6.50 12.59 10.29
N HIS A 43 7.66 12.70 9.64
CA HIS A 43 8.86 11.95 10.04
C HIS A 43 9.40 12.47 11.37
N LYS A 44 9.41 13.80 11.57
CA LYS A 44 9.76 14.41 12.87
C LYS A 44 8.88 13.88 13.99
N LYS A 45 7.55 13.90 13.81
CA LYS A 45 6.61 13.38 14.80
C LYS A 45 6.83 11.90 15.12
N LEU A 46 7.08 11.07 14.10
CA LEU A 46 7.34 9.64 14.31
C LEU A 46 8.64 9.42 15.11
N VAL A 47 9.73 10.09 14.73
CA VAL A 47 11.05 9.96 15.38
C VAL A 47 11.05 10.55 16.80
N ASN A 48 10.20 11.55 17.05
CA ASN A 48 9.97 12.14 18.38
C ASN A 48 9.03 11.30 19.26
N GLY A 49 8.43 10.22 18.75
CA GLY A 49 7.52 9.37 19.51
C GLY A 49 6.13 9.97 19.72
N GLU A 50 5.74 10.97 18.91
CA GLU A 50 4.42 11.62 19.00
C GLU A 50 3.31 10.81 18.30
N LEU A 51 3.69 9.75 17.55
CA LEU A 51 2.76 8.89 16.82
C LEU A 51 2.73 7.49 17.43
N HIS A 52 1.53 6.92 17.52
CA HIS A 52 1.33 5.55 18.01
C HIS A 52 1.77 4.50 16.97
N GLN A 53 2.23 3.35 17.45
CA GLN A 53 2.46 2.18 16.61
C GLN A 53 1.12 1.70 16.05
N THR A 54 1.07 1.46 14.74
CA THR A 54 -0.16 1.05 14.05
C THR A 54 0.09 -0.13 13.10
N ILE A 55 -0.99 -0.77 12.70
CA ILE A 55 -1.07 -1.67 11.55
C ILE A 55 -2.11 -1.11 10.59
N GLY A 56 -1.85 -1.19 9.29
CA GLY A 56 -2.83 -0.75 8.31
C GLY A 56 -2.51 -1.22 6.91
N GLY A 57 -3.40 -0.89 5.98
CA GLY A 57 -3.23 -1.23 4.57
C GLY A 57 -4.37 -0.71 3.73
N GLY A 58 -4.36 -1.08 2.45
CA GLY A 58 -5.41 -0.75 1.51
C GLY A 58 -5.92 -2.01 0.82
N ILE A 59 -7.21 -2.03 0.49
CA ILE A 59 -7.84 -3.04 -0.35
C ILE A 59 -8.30 -2.36 -1.63
N GLY A 60 -7.89 -2.87 -2.79
CA GLY A 60 -8.23 -2.30 -4.08
C GLY A 60 -9.70 -2.55 -4.42
N GLN A 61 -10.56 -1.56 -4.23
CA GLN A 61 -12.00 -1.67 -4.46
C GLN A 61 -12.35 -2.21 -5.86
N SER A 62 -11.87 -1.57 -6.93
CA SER A 62 -12.14 -2.01 -8.31
C SER A 62 -11.53 -3.38 -8.60
N ARG A 63 -10.38 -3.72 -8.01
CA ARG A 63 -9.76 -5.06 -8.17
C ARG A 63 -10.58 -6.15 -7.47
N LEU A 64 -11.15 -5.83 -6.32
CA LEU A 64 -12.07 -6.71 -5.60
C LEU A 64 -13.34 -6.94 -6.42
N CYS A 65 -13.96 -5.88 -6.95
CA CYS A 65 -15.13 -6.00 -7.82
C CYS A 65 -14.82 -6.78 -9.10
N TYR A 66 -13.70 -6.47 -9.77
CA TYR A 66 -13.20 -7.19 -10.95
C TYR A 66 -13.07 -8.70 -10.69
N PHE A 67 -12.51 -9.08 -9.53
CA PHE A 67 -12.36 -10.48 -9.12
C PHE A 67 -13.69 -11.14 -8.78
N LEU A 68 -14.51 -10.53 -7.92
CA LEU A 68 -15.76 -11.12 -7.43
C LEU A 68 -16.81 -11.25 -8.54
N LEU A 69 -16.87 -10.28 -9.45
CA LEU A 69 -17.81 -10.26 -10.58
C LEU A 69 -17.28 -10.97 -11.83
N GLN A 70 -16.09 -11.58 -11.75
CA GLN A 70 -15.45 -12.34 -12.83
C GLN A 70 -15.38 -11.58 -14.17
N LYS A 71 -15.07 -10.28 -14.10
CA LYS A 71 -14.97 -9.41 -15.27
C LYS A 71 -13.70 -9.69 -16.08
N ASP A 72 -13.73 -9.39 -17.37
CA ASP A 72 -12.56 -9.55 -18.26
C ASP A 72 -11.56 -8.43 -18.04
N HIS A 73 -12.06 -7.22 -17.82
CA HIS A 73 -11.25 -6.02 -17.64
C HIS A 73 -11.69 -5.22 -16.41
N ILE A 74 -10.74 -4.57 -15.72
CA ILE A 74 -11.04 -3.70 -14.57
C ILE A 74 -11.93 -2.51 -14.97
N GLY A 75 -11.95 -2.16 -16.26
CA GLY A 75 -12.78 -1.10 -16.79
C GLY A 75 -14.28 -1.35 -16.79
N GLU A 76 -14.69 -2.60 -16.66
CA GLU A 76 -16.11 -2.94 -16.55
C GLU A 76 -16.69 -2.58 -15.17
N VAL A 77 -15.83 -2.22 -14.20
CA VAL A 77 -16.22 -1.86 -12.82
C VAL A 77 -15.71 -0.48 -12.39
N GLN A 78 -15.04 0.25 -13.28
CA GLN A 78 -14.46 1.56 -12.99
C GLN A 78 -14.57 2.50 -14.20
N ALA A 79 -15.14 3.69 -13.98
CA ALA A 79 -15.11 4.77 -14.96
C ALA A 79 -13.69 5.38 -15.03
N SER A 80 -13.04 5.28 -16.19
CA SER A 80 -11.68 5.77 -16.45
C SER A 80 -11.51 6.07 -17.93
N HIS A 81 -10.39 6.69 -18.28
CA HIS A 81 -9.90 6.76 -19.66
C HIS A 81 -9.21 5.45 -20.03
N TRP A 82 -9.25 5.08 -21.32
CA TRP A 82 -8.70 3.84 -21.87
C TRP A 82 -7.73 4.15 -23.01
#